data_AF-A0A3D8HT22-F1
#
_entry.id   AF-A0A3D8HT22-F1
#
_cell.length_a   1.000
_cell.length_b   1.000
_cell.length_c   1.000
_cell.angle_alpha   90.00
_cell.angle_beta   90.00
_cell.angle_gamma   90.00
#
_symmetry.space_group_name_H-M   'P 1'
#
loop_
_entity.id
_entity.type
_entity.pdbx_description
1 polymer ?
#
loop_
_entity_poly.entity_id
_entity_poly.type
_entity_poly.pdbx_seq_one_letter_code
_entity_poly.pdbx_strand_id
1 'polypeptide(L)' 'MDYQLLNLKVLGDERGKLISLEGGKNIPFEIRRVYWIYDTLPDIDRGFHAHKDLEQVIVAMDGACQFVLDDGKAR' A
#
# COMPACT_ATOMS: atom_id res chain seq x y z
N MET A 1 0.44 14.01 10.23
CA MET A 1 0.21 13.09 9.11
C MET A 1 1.21 11.95 9.20
N ASP A 2 0.73 10.74 9.46
CA ASP A 2 1.56 9.55 9.72
C ASP A 2 1.53 8.61 8.51
N TYR A 3 2.21 9.02 7.43
CA TYR A 3 2.41 8.17 6.25
C TYR A 3 3.84 8.32 5.74
N GLN A 4 4.30 7.30 5.03
CA GLN A 4 5.60 7.29 4.39
C GLN A 4 5.51 6.65 3.01
N LEU A 5 6.20 7.26 2.04
CA LEU A 5 6.42 6.63 0.73
C LEU A 5 7.61 5.68 0.86
N LEU A 6 7.36 4.39 0.64
CA LEU A 6 8.40 3.37 0.71
C LEU A 6 9.08 3.21 -0.65
N ASN A 7 10.38 3.51 -0.69
CA ASN A 7 11.22 3.24 -1.86
C ASN A 7 11.70 1.80 -1.80
N LEU A 8 11.02 0.91 -2.53
CA LEU A 8 11.34 -0.51 -2.56
C LEU A 8 12.40 -0.83 -3.62
N LYS A 9 13.31 -1.76 -3.30
CA LYS A 9 14.34 -2.19 -4.22
C LYS A 9 13.74 -2.97 -5.37
N VAL A 10 13.85 -2.44 -6.59
CA VAL A 10 13.50 -3.13 -7.83
C VAL A 10 14.70 -3.96 -8.28
N LEU A 11 14.48 -5.25 -8.47
CA LEU A 11 15.40 -6.18 -9.11
C LEU A 11 14.85 -6.47 -10.51
N GLY A 12 15.69 -6.60 -11.52
CA GLY A 12 15.21 -6.88 -12.86
C GLY A 12 16.29 -7.35 -13.81
N ASP A 13 15.85 -8.09 -14.83
CA ASP A 13 16.66 -8.61 -15.92
C ASP A 13 15.82 -8.66 -17.20
N GLU A 14 16.29 -9.34 -18.25
CA GLU A 14 15.62 -9.46 -19.54
C GLU A 14 14.20 -10.07 -19.46
N ARG A 15 13.85 -10.73 -18.36
CA ARG A 15 12.54 -11.37 -18.15
C ARG A 15 11.52 -10.43 -17.52
N GLY A 16 11.97 -9.30 -16.96
CA GLY A 16 11.11 -8.31 -16.33
C GLY A 16 11.65 -7.76 -15.01
N LYS A 17 10.74 -7.33 -14.13
CA LYS A 17 11.06 -6.70 -12.85
C LYS A 17 10.39 -7.44 -11.69
N LEU A 18 11.04 -7.40 -10.54
CA LEU A 18 10.63 -8.05 -9.29
C LEU A 18 10.93 -7.13 -8.11
N ILE A 19 10.01 -7.10 -7.15
CA ILE A 19 10.20 -6.48 -5.84
C ILE A 19 9.83 -7.54 -4.80
N SER A 20 10.67 -7.75 -3.78
CA SER A 20 10.31 -8.58 -2.62
C SER A 20 9.78 -7.71 -1.48
N LEU A 21 8.78 -8.19 -0.76
CA LEU A 21 8.29 -7.59 0.48
C LEU A 21 8.58 -8.56 1.62
N GLU A 22 9.40 -8.14 2.58
CA GLU A 22 9.84 -8.93 3.72
C GLU A 22 9.50 -8.17 5.01
N GLY A 23 8.63 -8.77 5.83
CA GLY A 23 8.27 -8.24 7.14
C GLY A 23 9.49 -8.07 8.05
N GLY A 24 9.52 -6.97 8.80
CA GLY A 24 10.64 -6.62 9.68
C GLY A 24 11.95 -6.26 8.98
N LYS A 25 11.98 -6.22 7.63
CA LYS A 25 13.16 -5.81 6.84
C LYS A 25 12.87 -4.55 6.04
N ASN A 26 12.21 -4.69 4.89
CA ASN A 26 11.85 -3.56 4.02
C ASN A 26 10.39 -3.13 4.19
N ILE A 27 9.61 -3.89 4.97
CA ILE A 27 8.33 -3.49 5.53
C ILE A 27 8.51 -3.33 7.05
N PRO A 28 8.09 -2.20 7.66
CA PRO A 28 8.41 -1.88 9.07
C PRO A 28 7.63 -2.70 10.11
N PHE A 29 6.83 -3.67 9.68
CA PHE A 29 6.03 -4.55 10.53
C PHE A 29 5.99 -5.98 9.97
N GLU A 30 5.55 -6.93 10.80
CA GLU A 30 5.33 -8.31 10.39
C GLU A 30 4.11 -8.46 9.47
N ILE A 31 4.29 -9.09 8.31
CA ILE A 31 3.21 -9.30 7.34
C ILE A 31 2.36 -10.49 7.79
N ARG A 32 1.23 -10.21 8.43
CA ARG A 32 0.27 -11.24 8.90
C ARG A 32 -0.91 -11.48 7.96
N ARG A 33 -1.18 -10.54 7.05
CA ARG A 33 -2.31 -10.60 6.12
C ARG A 33 -1.96 -9.87 4.82
N VAL A 34 -2.33 -10.47 3.70
CA VAL A 34 -2.28 -9.86 2.37
C VAL A 34 -3.66 -9.99 1.73
N TYR A 35 -4.14 -8.92 1.10
CA TYR A 35 -5.40 -8.91 0.37
C TYR A 35 -5.30 -7.97 -0.83
N TRP A 36 -6.19 -8.17 -1.79
CA TRP A 36 -6.21 -7.41 -3.05
C TRP A 36 -7.61 -6.91 -3.31
N ILE A 37 -7.69 -5.80 -4.02
CA ILE A 37 -8.92 -5.22 -4.54
C ILE A 37 -8.73 -5.20 -6.05
N TYR A 38 -9.64 -5.83 -6.78
CA TYR A 38 -9.58 -5.96 -8.23
C TYR A 38 -10.98 -5.89 -8.81
N ASP A 39 -11.06 -5.70 -10.13
CA ASP A 39 -12.32 -5.56 -10.89
C ASP A 39 -13.26 -4.48 -10.32
N THR A 40 -12.67 -3.30 -10.05
CA THR A 40 -13.41 -2.15 -9.51
C THR A 40 -14.16 -1.42 -10.61
N LEU A 41 -15.35 -0.94 -10.29
CA LEU A 41 -16.08 -0.02 -11.16
C LEU A 41 -15.40 1.36 -11.19
N PRO A 42 -15.50 2.10 -12.31
CA PRO A 42 -15.00 3.48 -12.38
C PRO A 42 -15.66 4.40 -11.35
N ASP A 43 -14.92 5.41 -10.90
CA ASP A 43 -15.41 6.50 -10.04
C ASP A 43 -16.05 6.06 -8.71
N ILE A 44 -15.64 4.91 -8.17
CA ILE A 44 -16.09 4.42 -6.87
C ILE A 44 -15.03 4.66 -5.78
N ASP A 45 -15.44 5.41 -4.76
CA ASP A 45 -14.65 5.60 -3.55
C ASP A 45 -14.86 4.47 -2.54
N ARG A 46 -13.84 4.19 -1.73
CA ARG A 46 -13.88 3.20 -0.65
C ARG A 46 -12.88 3.50 0.46
N GLY A 47 -12.87 2.66 1.50
CA GLY A 47 -12.06 2.89 2.69
C GLY A 47 -12.95 3.52 3.74
N PHE A 48 -13.00 4.85 3.83
CA PHE A 48 -13.88 5.60 4.76
C PHE A 48 -13.83 5.11 6.22
N HIS A 49 -12.69 4.60 6.67
CA HIS A 49 -12.47 4.19 8.05
C HIS A 49 -11.01 4.40 8.44
N ALA A 50 -10.76 4.40 9.75
CA ALA A 50 -9.44 4.44 10.35
C ALA A 50 -9.21 3.20 11.22
N HIS A 51 -7.95 2.92 11.52
CA HIS A 51 -7.55 1.83 12.37
C HIS A 51 -6.94 2.35 13.68
N LYS A 52 -7.16 1.60 14.78
CA LYS A 52 -6.52 1.88 16.07
C LYS A 52 -5.12 1.27 16.15
N ASP A 53 -4.99 0.03 15.69
CA ASP A 53 -3.76 -0.77 15.87
C ASP A 53 -3.21 -1.37 14.56
N LEU A 54 -3.93 -1.24 13.43
CA LEU A 54 -3.51 -1.82 12.16
C LEU A 54 -2.59 -0.86 11.41
N GLU A 55 -1.41 -1.36 11.03
CA GLU A 55 -0.51 -0.72 10.07
C GLU A 55 -0.63 -1.38 8.69
N GLN A 56 -0.49 -0.59 7.63
CA GLN A 56 -0.69 -1.05 6.26
C GLN A 56 0.32 -0.43 5.29
N VAL A 57 0.74 -1.22 4.30
CA VAL A 57 1.45 -0.74 3.09
C VAL A 57 0.55 -1.02 1.90
N ILE A 58 0.39 -0.03 1.03
CA ILE A 58 -0.54 -0.09 -0.10
C ILE A 58 0.22 -0.24 -1.42
N VAL A 59 -0.02 -1.39 -2.04
CA VAL A 59 0.36 -1.91 -3.36
C VAL A 59 -0.50 -1.48 -4.57
N ALA A 60 -0.23 -0.40 -5.31
CA ALA A 60 -0.88 -0.20 -6.62
C ALA A 60 -0.21 -1.10 -7.68
N MET A 61 -0.62 -2.37 -7.75
CA MET A 61 0.06 -3.40 -8.57
C MET A 61 -0.10 -3.19 -10.08
N ASP A 62 -1.24 -2.70 -10.51
CA ASP A 62 -1.55 -2.35 -11.91
C ASP A 62 -2.47 -1.13 -11.93
N GLY A 63 -2.32 -0.28 -12.95
CA GLY A 63 -3.03 1.00 -13.03
C GLY A 63 -2.61 2.01 -11.96
N ALA A 64 -3.57 2.80 -11.48
CA ALA A 64 -3.35 3.84 -10.47
C ALA A 64 -4.57 4.00 -9.56
N CYS A 65 -4.33 4.52 -8.36
CA CYS A 65 -5.38 4.85 -7.40
C CYS A 65 -4.99 6.12 -6.63
N GLN A 66 -5.99 6.90 -6.24
CA GLN A 66 -5.82 8.08 -5.41
C GLN A 66 -6.21 7.75 -3.96
N PHE A 67 -5.35 8.13 -3.01
CA PHE A 67 -5.64 8.02 -1.60
C PHE A 67 -5.77 9.41 -0.99
N VAL A 68 -6.81 9.58 -0.17
CA VAL A 68 -6.98 10.73 0.71
C VAL A 68 -6.80 10.21 2.13
N LEU A 69 -5.79 10.75 2.83
CA LEU A 69 -5.47 10.39 4.21
C LEU A 69 -5.81 11.58 5.10
N ASP A 70 -6.41 11.29 6.25
CA ASP A 70 -6.85 12.28 7.23
C ASP A 70 -6.39 11.82 8.62
N ASP A 71 -5.54 12.61 9.27
CA ASP A 71 -5.05 12.33 10.62
C ASP A 71 -5.95 12.88 11.73
N GLY A 72 -7.10 13.45 11.35
CA GLY A 72 -8.09 14.05 12.22
C GLY A 72 -7.69 15.42 12.78
N LYS A 73 -6.52 15.95 12.42
CA LYS A 73 -6.03 17.27 12.88
C LYS A 73 -6.01 18.29 11.76
N ALA A 74 -5.63 17.88 10.55
CA ALA A 74 -5.64 18.73 9.36
C ALA A 74 -5.90 17.88 8.12
N ARG A 75 -6.70 18.41 7.19
CA ARG A 75 -7.01 17.80 5.91
C ARG A 75 -6.38 18.58 4.76
#